data_AF-A0A218U761-F1
#
_entry.id   AF-A0A218U761-F1
#
_cell.length_a   1.000
_cell.length_b   1.000
_cell.length_c   1.000
_cell.angle_alpha   90.00
_cell.angle_beta   90.00
_cell.angle_gamma   90.00
#
_symmetry.space_group_name_H-M   'P 1'
#
loop_
_entity.id
_entity.type
_entity.pdbx_description
1 polymer ?
#
loop_
_entity_poly.entity_id
_entity_poly.type
_entity_poly.pdbx_seq_one_letter_code
_entity_poly.pdbx_strand_id
1 'polypeptide(L)'
;LLVGAPRARALPGQGANRSGALFACPLSTGTADCRRVPIDEGVDPQSESKEEQWLGVSVKSQGPGGKVVTCAHRYEVRHRVAQPLETRDVIGRCFVLSQDLRLRDELDGGEWKFCQGRPQGHERFGSCQQGLAANFSPDRRYLLLGAPGTYNWKGTLRVERLPRSPLELLLPDSGPFEAGGEKERDPSLIPVPANSYLGFSVDSGPGLTRRQQLSFVTGAPRANHTGAVAILRRDGANLLRAEALLPGHQLSSAFGHALALLDLNSDG
;
A
#
# COMPACT_ATOMS: atom_id res chain seq x y z
N LEU A 1 7.90 -17.02 10.80
CA LEU A 1 7.75 -15.55 10.97
C LEU A 1 8.27 -14.84 9.72
N LEU A 2 7.60 -13.77 9.28
CA LEU A 2 8.08 -12.89 8.21
C LEU A 2 8.49 -11.55 8.81
N VAL A 3 9.66 -11.05 8.43
CA VAL A 3 10.24 -9.83 9.01
C VAL A 3 10.67 -8.89 7.89
N GLY A 4 10.11 -7.69 7.87
CA GLY A 4 10.57 -6.62 7.00
C GLY A 4 11.79 -5.92 7.59
N ALA A 5 12.81 -5.67 6.79
CA ALA A 5 14.03 -4.97 7.18
C ALA A 5 14.33 -3.85 6.18
N PRO A 6 13.65 -2.68 6.28
CA PRO A 6 13.68 -1.61 5.27
C PRO A 6 15.06 -1.04 4.96
N ARG A 7 16.01 -1.19 5.88
CA ARG A 7 17.39 -0.68 5.75
C ARG A 7 18.42 -1.81 5.61
N ALA A 8 17.99 -3.04 5.33
CA ALA A 8 18.91 -4.12 5.05
C ALA A 8 19.81 -3.77 3.86
N ARG A 9 21.06 -4.28 3.89
CA ARG A 9 22.01 -4.11 2.79
C ARG A 9 21.41 -4.64 1.48
N ALA A 10 21.74 -3.99 0.39
CA ALA A 10 21.28 -4.40 -0.93
C ALA A 10 21.88 -5.73 -1.36
N LEU A 11 21.20 -6.43 -2.27
CA LEU A 11 21.75 -7.57 -2.98
C LEU A 11 22.83 -7.10 -3.97
N PRO A 12 23.83 -7.94 -4.28
CA PRO A 12 24.73 -7.69 -5.40
C PRO A 12 23.92 -7.41 -6.68
N GLY A 13 24.33 -6.39 -7.45
CA GLY A 13 23.66 -6.05 -8.70
C GLY A 13 22.41 -5.16 -8.59
N GLN A 14 22.01 -4.72 -7.39
CA GLN A 14 20.93 -3.73 -7.23
C GLN A 14 21.38 -2.27 -7.38
N GLY A 15 22.69 -2.02 -7.53
CA GLY A 15 23.24 -0.66 -7.67
C GLY A 15 22.96 0.25 -6.47
N ALA A 16 22.76 -0.33 -5.28
CA ALA A 16 22.42 0.37 -4.05
C ALA A 16 23.27 -0.14 -2.88
N ASN A 17 23.42 0.67 -1.83
CA ASN A 17 24.01 0.26 -0.56
C ASN A 17 22.94 -0.39 0.34
N ARG A 18 21.76 0.24 0.43
CA ARG A 18 20.62 -0.25 1.20
C ARG A 18 19.36 -0.20 0.37
N SER A 19 18.79 -1.35 0.06
CA SER A 19 17.52 -1.45 -0.66
C SER A 19 16.37 -1.92 0.24
N GLY A 20 16.68 -2.47 1.42
CA GLY A 20 15.72 -3.18 2.25
C GLY A 20 15.55 -4.64 1.83
N ALA A 21 14.82 -5.41 2.63
CA ALA A 21 14.61 -6.83 2.42
C ALA A 21 13.38 -7.36 3.17
N LEU A 22 12.88 -8.50 2.71
CA LEU A 22 11.99 -9.38 3.45
C LEU A 22 12.77 -10.62 3.89
N PHE A 23 12.63 -11.01 5.15
CA PHE A 23 13.21 -12.23 5.71
C PHE A 23 12.12 -13.22 6.12
N ALA A 24 12.38 -14.49 5.90
CA ALA A 24 11.58 -15.60 6.39
C ALA A 24 12.37 -16.35 7.46
N CYS A 25 11.89 -16.30 8.69
CA CYS A 25 12.52 -16.94 9.85
C CYS A 25 11.66 -18.14 10.27
N PRO A 26 12.24 -19.35 10.33
CA PRO A 26 11.59 -20.49 10.98
C PRO A 26 11.23 -20.16 12.43
N LEU A 27 10.20 -20.82 12.98
CA LEU A 27 9.90 -20.74 14.41
C LEU A 27 10.76 -21.79 15.14
N SER A 28 12.07 -21.54 15.18
CA SER A 28 13.05 -22.40 15.82
C SER A 28 13.83 -21.64 16.91
N THR A 29 14.64 -22.35 17.69
CA THR A 29 15.55 -21.74 18.67
C THR A 29 16.85 -21.22 18.04
N GLY A 30 17.06 -21.46 16.74
CA GLY A 30 18.18 -20.94 15.99
C GLY A 30 18.12 -19.41 15.89
N THR A 31 19.27 -18.75 16.02
CA THR A 31 19.36 -17.28 15.99
C THR A 31 19.82 -16.73 14.64
N ALA A 32 20.22 -17.61 13.70
CA ALA A 32 20.78 -17.26 12.40
C ALA A 32 20.12 -18.04 11.23
N ASP A 33 18.90 -18.54 11.43
CA ASP A 33 18.17 -19.36 10.45
C ASP A 33 17.18 -18.53 9.59
N CYS A 34 17.12 -17.21 9.77
CA CYS A 34 16.37 -16.31 8.91
C CYS A 34 16.99 -16.23 7.52
N ARG A 35 16.23 -16.63 6.49
CA ARG A 35 16.64 -16.50 5.09
C ARG A 35 16.05 -15.26 4.45
N ARG A 36 16.85 -14.52 3.68
CA ARG A 36 16.34 -13.44 2.82
C ARG A 36 15.46 -14.05 1.74
N VAL A 37 14.29 -13.47 1.52
CA VAL A 37 13.42 -13.85 0.42
C VAL A 37 13.99 -13.23 -0.87
N PRO A 38 14.29 -14.03 -1.92
CA PRO A 38 14.89 -13.54 -3.16
C PRO A 38 13.83 -12.87 -4.02
N ILE A 39 13.60 -11.58 -3.73
CA ILE A 39 12.71 -10.70 -4.49
C ILE A 39 13.50 -9.45 -4.88
N ASP A 40 13.07 -8.80 -5.96
CA ASP A 40 13.59 -7.52 -6.41
C ASP A 40 15.08 -7.55 -6.87
N GLU A 41 15.49 -8.58 -7.61
CA GLU A 41 16.86 -8.72 -8.08
C GLU A 41 17.19 -7.77 -9.26
N GLY A 42 18.49 -7.50 -9.46
CA GLY A 42 18.98 -6.60 -10.52
C GLY A 42 18.64 -5.12 -10.30
N VAL A 43 18.98 -4.30 -11.29
CA VAL A 43 18.57 -2.89 -11.39
C VAL A 43 18.74 -2.41 -12.82
N ASP A 44 17.86 -1.52 -13.28
CA ASP A 44 18.14 -0.67 -14.44
C ASP A 44 18.36 0.79 -13.99
N PRO A 45 19.61 1.28 -13.88
CA PRO A 45 19.89 2.63 -13.40
C PRO A 45 19.33 3.75 -14.29
N GLN A 46 18.96 3.44 -15.54
CA GLN A 46 18.37 4.39 -16.47
C GLN A 46 16.87 4.62 -16.23
N SER A 47 16.21 3.70 -15.51
CA SER A 47 14.76 3.75 -15.27
C SER A 47 14.36 3.69 -13.80
N GLU A 48 15.23 3.25 -12.89
CA GLU A 48 14.91 3.12 -11.47
C GLU A 48 16.11 3.40 -10.54
N SER A 49 15.78 3.59 -9.26
CA SER A 49 16.72 3.59 -8.16
C SER A 49 16.18 2.76 -7.00
N LYS A 50 16.99 1.81 -6.54
CA LYS A 50 16.69 0.97 -5.37
C LYS A 50 17.34 1.49 -4.09
N GLU A 51 18.11 2.58 -4.15
CA GLU A 51 18.76 3.19 -2.99
C GLU A 51 17.72 3.74 -2.00
N GLU A 52 17.78 3.26 -0.75
CA GLU A 52 16.86 3.63 0.33
C GLU A 52 15.37 3.55 -0.08
N GLN A 53 15.00 2.59 -0.93
CA GLN A 53 13.59 2.36 -1.33
C GLN A 53 12.71 1.81 -0.18
N TRP A 54 13.35 1.31 0.88
CA TRP A 54 12.71 0.79 2.09
C TRP A 54 11.85 -0.45 1.87
N LEU A 55 12.36 -1.43 1.12
CA LEU A 55 11.70 -2.72 0.94
C LEU A 55 11.53 -3.46 2.28
N GLY A 56 10.29 -3.84 2.60
CA GLY A 56 9.94 -4.41 3.90
C GLY A 56 9.36 -3.41 4.88
N VAL A 57 9.04 -2.16 4.45
CA VAL A 57 8.41 -1.16 5.34
C VAL A 57 7.04 -1.62 5.84
N SER A 58 6.30 -2.31 4.97
CA SER A 58 5.06 -2.99 5.31
C SER A 58 5.19 -4.46 4.91
N VAL A 59 4.71 -5.34 5.78
CA VAL A 59 4.64 -6.79 5.56
C VAL A 59 3.33 -7.29 6.13
N LYS A 60 2.49 -7.91 5.31
CA LYS A 60 1.22 -8.51 5.73
C LYS A 60 1.01 -9.87 5.07
N SER A 61 0.29 -10.73 5.76
CA SER A 61 -0.10 -12.06 5.28
C SER A 61 -1.63 -12.16 5.26
N GLN A 62 -2.18 -12.84 4.27
CA GLN A 62 -3.59 -13.26 4.23
C GLN A 62 -3.91 -14.41 5.21
N GLY A 63 -2.91 -14.89 5.95
CA GLY A 63 -3.02 -16.07 6.81
C GLY A 63 -2.69 -17.37 6.07
N PRO A 64 -3.03 -18.53 6.67
CA PRO A 64 -2.65 -19.84 6.17
C PRO A 64 -3.11 -20.09 4.72
N GLY A 65 -2.19 -20.59 3.89
CA GLY A 65 -2.41 -20.88 2.46
C GLY A 65 -2.62 -19.64 1.59
N GLY A 66 -2.52 -18.43 2.16
CA GLY A 66 -2.76 -17.18 1.47
C GLY A 66 -1.50 -16.51 0.94
N LYS A 67 -1.70 -15.32 0.37
CA LYS A 67 -0.62 -14.47 -0.17
C LYS A 67 0.05 -13.65 0.92
N VAL A 68 1.22 -13.13 0.60
CA VAL A 68 2.00 -12.19 1.42
C VAL A 68 2.22 -10.93 0.60
N VAL A 69 2.05 -9.75 1.18
CA VAL A 69 2.46 -8.49 0.55
C VAL A 69 3.62 -7.88 1.32
N THR A 70 4.58 -7.34 0.59
CA THR A 70 5.61 -6.46 1.14
C THR A 70 5.86 -5.28 0.22
N CYS A 71 6.17 -4.10 0.77
CA CYS A 71 6.30 -2.88 -0.02
C CYS A 71 7.61 -2.14 0.21
N ALA A 72 7.93 -1.28 -0.76
CA ALA A 72 9.04 -0.33 -0.80
C ALA A 72 8.47 1.05 -1.16
N HIS A 73 7.91 1.76 -0.18
CA HIS A 73 7.21 3.02 -0.40
C HIS A 73 8.09 4.19 -0.88
N ARG A 74 9.43 4.04 -0.85
CA ARG A 74 10.38 5.03 -1.34
C ARG A 74 11.03 4.61 -2.66
N TYR A 75 10.50 3.58 -3.31
CA TYR A 75 10.95 3.18 -4.64
C TYR A 75 10.82 4.34 -5.63
N GLU A 76 11.91 4.60 -6.35
CA GLU A 76 12.08 5.74 -7.24
C GLU A 76 12.15 5.26 -8.69
N VAL A 77 11.30 5.85 -9.54
CA VAL A 77 11.38 5.73 -10.99
C VAL A 77 12.09 6.95 -11.54
N ARG A 78 12.96 6.72 -12.53
CA ARG A 78 13.76 7.75 -13.19
C ARG A 78 13.36 7.88 -14.65
N HIS A 79 13.40 9.11 -15.13
CA HIS A 79 13.20 9.41 -16.54
C HIS A 79 14.30 10.33 -17.03
N ARG A 80 14.79 10.10 -18.25
CA ARG A 80 15.77 10.99 -18.91
C ARG A 80 17.04 11.17 -18.06
N VAL A 81 17.55 10.09 -17.48
CA VAL A 81 18.74 10.08 -16.62
C VAL A 81 19.93 10.71 -17.34
N ALA A 82 20.64 11.62 -16.65
CA ALA A 82 21.76 12.40 -17.18
C ALA A 82 21.41 13.29 -18.39
N GLN A 83 20.14 13.68 -18.53
CA GLN A 83 19.68 14.66 -19.53
C GLN A 83 19.06 15.89 -18.84
N PRO A 84 18.97 17.06 -19.50
CA PRO A 84 18.49 18.30 -18.86
C PRO A 84 17.08 18.26 -18.26
N LEU A 85 16.23 17.32 -18.70
CA LEU A 85 14.85 17.16 -18.24
C LEU A 85 14.69 15.89 -17.38
N GLU A 86 15.74 15.49 -16.66
CA GLU A 86 15.69 14.35 -15.73
C GLU A 86 14.58 14.57 -14.69
N THR A 87 13.74 13.56 -14.51
CA THR A 87 12.75 13.54 -13.43
C THR A 87 12.88 12.27 -12.60
N ARG A 88 12.55 12.39 -11.31
CA ARG A 88 12.61 11.31 -10.33
C ARG A 88 11.32 11.30 -9.54
N ASP A 89 10.56 10.22 -9.70
CA ASP A 89 9.27 10.06 -9.06
C ASP A 89 9.38 8.98 -7.97
N VAL A 90 9.12 9.35 -6.72
CA VAL A 90 9.10 8.44 -5.58
C VAL A 90 7.72 7.82 -5.47
N ILE A 91 7.40 6.97 -6.44
CA ILE A 91 6.06 6.38 -6.56
C ILE A 91 5.80 5.30 -5.51
N GLY A 92 6.83 4.58 -5.06
CA GLY A 92 6.67 3.38 -4.24
C GLY A 92 6.24 2.15 -5.05
N ARG A 93 6.36 0.95 -4.46
CA ARG A 93 5.89 -0.31 -5.06
C ARG A 93 5.62 -1.38 -4.02
N CYS A 94 4.92 -2.43 -4.41
CA CYS A 94 4.71 -3.62 -3.59
C CYS A 94 4.94 -4.91 -4.37
N PHE A 95 5.28 -5.97 -3.66
CA PHE A 95 5.38 -7.34 -4.16
C PHE A 95 4.32 -8.18 -3.45
N VAL A 96 3.48 -8.86 -4.23
CA VAL A 96 2.54 -9.86 -3.72
C VAL A 96 3.11 -11.23 -4.04
N LEU A 97 3.46 -11.96 -2.98
CA LEU A 97 4.07 -13.28 -3.05
C LEU A 97 3.00 -14.35 -2.79
N SER A 98 3.14 -15.46 -3.49
CA SER A 98 2.36 -16.67 -3.20
C SER A 98 2.82 -17.33 -1.89
N GLN A 99 2.12 -18.40 -1.48
CA GLN A 99 2.35 -19.07 -0.20
C GLN A 99 3.78 -19.63 -0.01
N ASP A 100 4.51 -19.91 -1.10
CA ASP A 100 5.91 -20.37 -1.05
C ASP A 100 6.93 -19.22 -1.07
N LEU A 101 6.46 -17.98 -0.91
CA LEU A 101 7.23 -16.74 -0.93
C LEU A 101 7.91 -16.45 -2.27
N ARG A 102 7.33 -16.94 -3.37
CA ARG A 102 7.77 -16.64 -4.73
C ARG A 102 6.75 -15.78 -5.47
N LEU A 103 7.27 -14.97 -6.39
CA LEU A 103 6.47 -14.30 -7.42
C LEU A 103 5.99 -15.36 -8.42
N ARG A 104 4.71 -15.32 -8.78
CA ARG A 104 4.08 -16.24 -9.74
C ARG A 104 3.08 -15.44 -10.59
N ASP A 105 2.88 -15.84 -11.84
CA ASP A 105 2.14 -15.04 -12.82
C ASP A 105 0.61 -14.90 -12.60
N GLU A 106 0.07 -13.90 -13.31
CA GLU A 106 -1.28 -13.33 -13.51
C GLU A 106 -2.32 -13.38 -12.37
N LEU A 107 -2.49 -14.51 -11.70
CA LEU A 107 -3.45 -14.68 -10.60
C LEU A 107 -2.77 -14.74 -9.23
N ASP A 108 -1.47 -15.07 -9.21
CA ASP A 108 -0.80 -15.39 -7.95
C ASP A 108 -0.10 -14.22 -7.25
N GLY A 109 0.03 -13.09 -7.93
CA GLY A 109 0.63 -11.88 -7.41
C GLY A 109 2.01 -11.61 -8.01
N GLY A 110 2.26 -10.35 -8.33
CA GLY A 110 3.53 -9.89 -8.91
C GLY A 110 4.00 -8.59 -8.28
N GLU A 111 4.63 -7.76 -9.09
CA GLU A 111 4.96 -6.39 -8.73
C GLU A 111 3.76 -5.46 -8.97
N TRP A 112 3.43 -4.63 -7.98
CA TRP A 112 2.30 -3.70 -8.02
C TRP A 112 2.82 -2.27 -7.94
N LYS A 113 2.54 -1.49 -8.98
CA LYS A 113 2.95 -0.08 -9.13
C LYS A 113 1.78 0.74 -9.70
N PHE A 114 0.67 0.84 -8.95
CA PHE A 114 -0.53 1.54 -9.44
C PHE A 114 -0.29 3.03 -9.71
N CYS A 115 0.74 3.64 -9.11
CA CYS A 115 1.14 5.02 -9.36
C CYS A 115 2.00 5.20 -10.62
N GLN A 116 2.55 4.13 -11.20
CA GLN A 116 3.33 4.20 -12.43
C GLN A 116 2.45 4.50 -13.65
N GLY A 117 2.95 5.30 -14.57
CA GLY A 117 2.24 5.67 -15.80
C GLY A 117 1.08 6.67 -15.58
N ARG A 118 0.92 7.18 -14.36
CA ARG A 118 -0.02 8.25 -14.03
C ARG A 118 0.67 9.63 -14.11
N PRO A 119 -0.09 10.74 -14.16
CA PRO A 119 0.49 12.07 -14.19
C PRO A 119 1.51 12.28 -13.06
N GLN A 120 2.72 12.69 -13.45
CA GLN A 120 3.86 12.94 -12.57
C GLN A 120 3.63 14.20 -11.71
N GLY A 121 4.60 14.53 -10.86
CA GLY A 121 4.55 15.70 -10.00
C GLY A 121 3.89 15.44 -8.64
N HIS A 122 4.19 16.30 -7.67
CA HIS A 122 3.71 16.18 -6.30
C HIS A 122 2.19 16.46 -6.19
N GLU A 123 1.65 17.23 -7.14
CA GLU A 123 0.24 17.56 -7.28
C GLU A 123 -0.62 16.40 -7.80
N ARG A 124 0.02 15.33 -8.29
CA ARG A 124 -0.64 14.09 -8.74
C ARG A 124 0.04 12.86 -8.14
N PHE A 125 0.76 12.05 -8.91
CA PHE A 125 1.23 10.73 -8.48
C PHE A 125 2.76 10.58 -8.42
N GLY A 126 3.54 11.62 -8.76
CA GLY A 126 5.01 11.56 -8.77
C GLY A 126 5.63 11.34 -7.39
N SER A 127 4.93 11.75 -6.33
CA SER A 127 5.34 11.51 -4.93
C SER A 127 4.41 10.51 -4.23
N CYS A 128 3.76 9.61 -4.96
CA CYS A 128 2.68 8.76 -4.43
C CYS A 128 3.03 7.98 -3.16
N GLN A 129 4.24 7.44 -3.07
CA GLN A 129 4.71 6.60 -1.96
C GLN A 129 3.76 5.44 -1.61
N GLN A 130 3.25 4.74 -2.62
CA GLN A 130 2.34 3.61 -2.42
C GLN A 130 2.99 2.52 -1.56
N GLY A 131 2.16 1.88 -0.73
CA GLY A 131 2.59 0.76 0.09
C GLY A 131 3.29 1.17 1.39
N LEU A 132 3.26 2.45 1.76
CA LEU A 132 3.65 2.88 3.12
C LEU A 132 2.89 2.04 4.15
N ALA A 133 1.58 1.90 3.94
CA ALA A 133 0.74 0.93 4.61
C ALA A 133 0.12 -0.02 3.58
N ALA A 134 0.01 -1.29 3.98
CA ALA A 134 -0.69 -2.31 3.22
C ALA A 134 -1.45 -3.21 4.19
N ASN A 135 -2.57 -3.77 3.76
CA ASN A 135 -3.29 -4.82 4.49
C ASN A 135 -4.11 -5.70 3.55
N PHE A 136 -4.51 -6.87 4.01
CA PHE A 136 -5.51 -7.69 3.32
C PHE A 136 -6.85 -7.58 4.04
N SER A 137 -7.93 -7.66 3.29
CA SER A 137 -9.25 -7.75 3.90
C SER A 137 -9.46 -9.08 4.64
N PRO A 138 -10.30 -9.11 5.69
CA PRO A 138 -10.59 -10.35 6.43
C PRO A 138 -11.14 -11.49 5.57
N ASP A 139 -11.90 -11.16 4.51
CA ASP A 139 -12.43 -12.13 3.55
C ASP A 139 -11.39 -12.63 2.53
N ARG A 140 -10.14 -12.13 2.62
CA ARG A 140 -8.99 -12.44 1.77
C ARG A 140 -9.26 -12.21 0.27
N ARG A 141 -10.11 -11.24 -0.07
CA ARG A 141 -10.45 -10.88 -1.46
C ARG A 141 -9.85 -9.56 -1.91
N TYR A 142 -9.39 -8.73 -0.99
CA TYR A 142 -8.86 -7.40 -1.29
C TYR A 142 -7.48 -7.18 -0.69
N LEU A 143 -6.65 -6.47 -1.46
CA LEU A 143 -5.39 -5.88 -1.02
C LEU A 143 -5.60 -4.36 -0.91
N LEU A 144 -5.31 -3.81 0.25
CA LEU A 144 -5.33 -2.38 0.53
C LEU A 144 -3.91 -1.84 0.40
N LEU A 145 -3.74 -0.73 -0.30
CA LEU A 145 -2.48 -0.01 -0.45
C LEU A 145 -2.71 1.47 -0.14
N GLY A 146 -2.08 1.94 0.93
CA GLY A 146 -2.06 3.36 1.29
C GLY A 146 -0.97 4.11 0.52
N ALA A 147 -1.30 5.31 0.04
CA ALA A 147 -0.41 6.16 -0.75
C ALA A 147 -0.55 7.62 -0.29
N PRO A 148 0.15 8.03 0.79
CA PRO A 148 -0.05 9.32 1.44
C PRO A 148 0.44 10.53 0.63
N GLY A 149 1.34 10.33 -0.34
CA GLY A 149 1.99 11.44 -1.04
C GLY A 149 1.28 11.88 -2.33
N THR A 150 0.13 11.30 -2.65
CA THR A 150 -0.68 11.72 -3.80
C THR A 150 -1.37 13.06 -3.55
N TYR A 151 -1.61 13.81 -4.64
CA TYR A 151 -2.40 15.05 -4.65
C TYR A 151 -1.96 16.09 -3.61
N ASN A 152 -0.70 16.56 -3.67
CA ASN A 152 -0.10 17.45 -2.67
C ASN A 152 -0.18 16.86 -1.27
N TRP A 153 0.24 15.60 -1.15
CA TRP A 153 0.19 14.83 0.09
C TRP A 153 -1.18 14.80 0.78
N LYS A 154 -2.26 15.00 0.02
CA LYS A 154 -3.61 14.71 0.49
C LYS A 154 -3.74 13.24 0.85
N GLY A 155 -3.18 12.39 -0.02
CA GLY A 155 -3.12 10.95 0.12
C GLY A 155 -4.36 10.22 -0.41
N THR A 156 -4.21 8.93 -0.67
CA THR A 156 -5.31 8.05 -1.12
C THR A 156 -5.18 6.64 -0.55
N LEU A 157 -6.31 5.92 -0.58
CA LEU A 157 -6.38 4.48 -0.37
C LEU A 157 -6.76 3.81 -1.68
N ARG A 158 -5.99 2.80 -2.06
CA ARG A 158 -6.25 1.93 -3.19
C ARG A 158 -6.67 0.54 -2.70
N VAL A 159 -7.77 0.02 -3.23
CA VAL A 159 -8.29 -1.32 -2.91
C VAL A 159 -8.32 -2.16 -4.18
N GLU A 160 -7.39 -3.10 -4.24
CA GLU A 160 -7.21 -4.02 -5.35
C GLU A 160 -7.94 -5.33 -5.06
N ARG A 161 -8.69 -5.84 -6.04
CA ARG A 161 -9.30 -7.16 -5.92
C ARG A 161 -8.27 -8.22 -6.29
N LEU A 162 -8.25 -9.30 -5.51
CA LEU A 162 -7.37 -10.44 -5.73
C LEU A 162 -8.22 -11.58 -6.33
N PRO A 163 -8.19 -11.78 -7.65
CA PRO A 163 -8.98 -12.82 -8.29
C PRO A 163 -8.48 -14.20 -7.85
N ARG A 164 -9.42 -15.10 -7.54
CA ARG A 164 -9.08 -16.51 -7.21
C ARG A 164 -9.17 -17.44 -8.40
N SER A 165 -9.79 -16.97 -9.49
CA SER A 165 -9.89 -17.70 -10.75
C SER A 165 -9.93 -16.70 -11.91
N PRO A 166 -9.56 -17.11 -13.13
CA PRO A 166 -9.67 -16.26 -14.32
C PRO A 166 -11.10 -15.73 -14.53
N LEU A 167 -12.12 -16.50 -14.16
CA LEU A 167 -13.53 -16.11 -14.32
C LEU A 167 -13.90 -14.90 -13.46
N GLU A 168 -13.25 -14.72 -12.30
CA GLU A 168 -13.51 -13.57 -11.44
C GLU A 168 -13.04 -12.25 -12.04
N LEU A 169 -12.10 -12.28 -13.00
CA LEU A 169 -11.65 -11.08 -13.72
C LEU A 169 -12.73 -10.52 -14.66
N LEU A 170 -13.67 -11.38 -15.09
CA LEU A 170 -14.75 -11.01 -16.02
C LEU A 170 -15.96 -10.40 -15.31
N LEU A 171 -15.96 -10.35 -13.98
CA LEU A 171 -17.07 -9.80 -13.21
C LEU A 171 -17.10 -8.27 -13.32
N PRO A 172 -18.26 -7.66 -13.64
CA PRO A 172 -18.43 -6.21 -13.61
C PRO A 172 -18.19 -5.65 -12.19
N ASP A 173 -17.66 -4.43 -12.10
CA ASP A 173 -17.28 -3.78 -10.83
C ASP A 173 -16.34 -4.63 -9.94
N SER A 174 -15.42 -5.35 -10.57
CA SER A 174 -14.32 -6.05 -9.87
C SER A 174 -13.33 -5.10 -9.17
N GLY A 175 -13.62 -3.80 -9.17
CA GLY A 175 -12.64 -2.77 -8.90
C GLY A 175 -11.62 -2.74 -10.04
N PRO A 176 -10.43 -2.23 -9.75
CA PRO A 176 -9.96 -1.81 -8.43
C PRO A 176 -10.52 -0.44 -8.01
N PHE A 177 -10.68 -0.22 -6.70
CA PHE A 177 -11.32 0.98 -6.14
C PHE A 177 -10.30 1.96 -5.57
N GLU A 178 -10.56 3.27 -5.62
CA GLU A 178 -9.64 4.29 -5.09
C GLU A 178 -10.40 5.46 -4.46
N ALA A 179 -9.84 6.05 -3.40
CA ALA A 179 -10.33 7.34 -2.91
C ALA A 179 -9.97 8.42 -3.95
N GLY A 180 -10.98 9.14 -4.45
CA GLY A 180 -10.83 9.99 -5.64
C GLY A 180 -11.29 9.33 -6.95
N GLY A 181 -11.64 8.04 -6.92
CA GLY A 181 -12.03 7.28 -8.12
C GLY A 181 -10.83 6.84 -8.94
N GLU A 182 -10.80 5.58 -9.38
CA GLU A 182 -9.68 5.05 -10.17
C GLU A 182 -9.55 5.75 -11.54
N LYS A 183 -10.69 6.07 -12.15
CA LYS A 183 -10.77 6.73 -13.47
C LYS A 183 -10.83 8.24 -13.34
N GLU A 184 -11.69 8.74 -12.48
CA GLU A 184 -11.92 10.17 -12.27
C GLU A 184 -10.69 10.86 -11.70
N ARG A 185 -10.01 10.19 -10.75
CA ARG A 185 -8.80 10.71 -10.07
C ARG A 185 -9.02 12.12 -9.55
N ASP A 186 -10.23 12.36 -9.03
CA ASP A 186 -10.68 13.66 -8.57
C ASP A 186 -10.32 13.83 -7.10
N PRO A 187 -9.34 14.69 -6.78
CA PRO A 187 -8.97 14.95 -5.39
C PRO A 187 -10.11 15.56 -4.57
N SER A 188 -11.15 16.16 -5.19
CA SER A 188 -12.29 16.73 -4.48
C SER A 188 -13.11 15.68 -3.72
N LEU A 189 -13.12 14.42 -4.20
CA LEU A 189 -13.86 13.31 -3.60
C LEU A 189 -13.14 12.69 -2.38
N ILE A 190 -11.88 13.04 -2.15
CA ILE A 190 -11.08 12.54 -1.03
C ILE A 190 -11.42 13.35 0.24
N PRO A 191 -11.85 12.71 1.35
CA PRO A 191 -12.57 13.35 2.46
C PRO A 191 -11.68 14.08 3.48
N VAL A 192 -10.54 14.62 3.05
CA VAL A 192 -9.59 15.36 3.90
C VAL A 192 -9.05 16.58 3.15
N PRO A 193 -8.34 17.53 3.77
CA PRO A 193 -7.62 18.56 3.02
C PRO A 193 -6.27 18.06 2.48
N ALA A 194 -5.57 18.87 1.67
CA ALA A 194 -4.19 18.59 1.26
C ALA A 194 -3.24 18.47 2.46
N ASN A 195 -2.09 17.81 2.28
CA ASN A 195 -1.09 17.54 3.32
C ASN A 195 -1.60 16.69 4.51
N SER A 196 -2.68 15.93 4.33
CA SER A 196 -3.30 15.11 5.40
C SER A 196 -2.70 13.71 5.55
N TYR A 197 -2.00 13.23 4.52
CA TYR A 197 -1.39 11.89 4.45
C TYR A 197 -2.43 10.76 4.58
N LEU A 198 -3.59 10.87 3.93
CA LEU A 198 -4.54 9.76 3.88
C LEU A 198 -3.88 8.50 3.29
N GLY A 199 -4.05 7.36 3.92
CA GLY A 199 -3.38 6.11 3.55
C GLY A 199 -2.10 5.87 4.33
N PHE A 200 -1.84 6.66 5.39
CA PHE A 200 -0.69 6.44 6.27
C PHE A 200 -0.80 5.13 7.05
N SER A 201 -2.01 4.75 7.44
CA SER A 201 -2.37 3.48 8.06
C SER A 201 -3.66 2.98 7.42
N VAL A 202 -3.82 1.66 7.30
CA VAL A 202 -4.96 1.06 6.62
C VAL A 202 -5.42 -0.21 7.33
N ASP A 203 -6.73 -0.42 7.39
CA ASP A 203 -7.35 -1.65 7.85
C ASP A 203 -8.73 -1.85 7.17
N SER A 204 -9.39 -2.98 7.41
CA SER A 204 -10.75 -3.20 6.93
C SER A 204 -11.49 -4.23 7.76
N GLY A 205 -12.81 -4.13 7.77
CA GLY A 205 -13.66 -5.12 8.42
C GLY A 205 -15.12 -4.96 8.03
N PRO A 206 -15.94 -6.01 8.27
CA PRO A 206 -17.37 -5.90 8.10
C PRO A 206 -17.99 -5.09 9.23
N GLY A 207 -19.21 -4.58 9.04
CA GLY A 207 -20.08 -4.19 10.15
C GLY A 207 -19.82 -2.81 10.76
N LEU A 208 -18.76 -2.07 10.38
CA LEU A 208 -18.46 -0.77 11.02
C LEU A 208 -19.57 0.28 10.82
N THR A 209 -20.09 0.39 9.61
CA THR A 209 -21.07 1.41 9.22
C THR A 209 -22.38 0.79 8.72
N ARG A 210 -22.28 -0.41 8.13
CA ARG A 210 -23.42 -1.18 7.61
C ARG A 210 -23.22 -2.65 7.93
N ARG A 211 -24.27 -3.30 8.44
CA ARG A 211 -24.25 -4.74 8.74
C ARG A 211 -23.81 -5.54 7.51
N GLN A 212 -22.90 -6.50 7.72
CA GLN A 212 -22.41 -7.45 6.71
C GLN A 212 -21.72 -6.82 5.47
N GLN A 213 -21.44 -5.52 5.46
CA GLN A 213 -20.68 -4.88 4.38
C GLN A 213 -19.25 -4.59 4.83
N LEU A 214 -18.29 -4.91 3.96
CA LEU A 214 -16.88 -4.61 4.18
C LEU A 214 -16.64 -3.10 4.04
N SER A 215 -16.14 -2.48 5.10
CA SER A 215 -15.64 -1.11 5.11
C SER A 215 -14.11 -1.10 5.15
N PHE A 216 -13.53 -0.06 4.58
CA PHE A 216 -12.09 0.16 4.53
C PHE A 216 -11.77 1.37 5.40
N VAL A 217 -10.85 1.23 6.33
CA VAL A 217 -10.49 2.28 7.27
C VAL A 217 -9.10 2.77 6.93
N THR A 218 -8.91 4.08 6.88
CA THR A 218 -7.61 4.68 6.58
C THR A 218 -7.36 5.90 7.45
N GLY A 219 -6.13 5.99 7.97
CA GLY A 219 -5.67 7.12 8.76
C GLY A 219 -5.12 8.26 7.89
N ALA A 220 -5.28 9.48 8.39
CA ALA A 220 -4.75 10.73 7.84
C ALA A 220 -4.17 11.56 9.00
N PRO A 221 -2.99 11.21 9.52
CA PRO A 221 -2.46 11.75 10.78
C PRO A 221 -2.17 13.25 10.76
N ARG A 222 -2.16 13.88 9.59
CA ARG A 222 -1.91 15.32 9.44
C ARG A 222 -3.17 16.13 9.15
N ALA A 223 -4.32 15.48 8.96
CA ALA A 223 -5.58 16.15 8.67
C ALA A 223 -5.91 17.18 9.75
N ASN A 224 -6.20 18.42 9.34
CA ASN A 224 -6.50 19.55 10.23
C ASN A 224 -5.50 19.72 11.40
N HIS A 225 -4.24 19.34 11.20
CA HIS A 225 -3.17 19.39 12.19
C HIS A 225 -3.37 18.54 13.46
N THR A 226 -4.50 17.86 13.62
CA THR A 226 -4.78 16.94 14.74
C THR A 226 -4.71 15.47 14.31
N GLY A 227 -5.09 15.20 13.06
CA GLY A 227 -5.24 13.88 12.47
C GLY A 227 -6.70 13.48 12.29
N ALA A 228 -6.96 12.46 11.46
CA ALA A 228 -8.29 11.92 11.23
C ALA A 228 -8.24 10.44 10.83
N VAL A 229 -9.38 9.76 10.97
CA VAL A 229 -9.62 8.41 10.47
C VAL A 229 -10.86 8.43 9.58
N ALA A 230 -10.73 7.98 8.34
CA ALA A 230 -11.85 7.86 7.40
C ALA A 230 -12.30 6.41 7.30
N ILE A 231 -13.61 6.20 7.35
CA ILE A 231 -14.26 4.91 7.06
C ILE A 231 -14.89 5.03 5.68
N LEU A 232 -14.42 4.21 4.75
CA LEU A 232 -14.77 4.22 3.34
C LEU A 232 -15.53 2.95 2.97
N ARG A 233 -16.42 3.06 1.99
CA ARG A 233 -17.06 1.92 1.34
C ARG A 233 -16.80 1.95 -0.16
N ARG A 234 -16.96 0.79 -0.79
CA ARG A 234 -17.08 0.72 -2.25
C ARG A 234 -18.36 1.41 -2.70
N ASP A 235 -18.24 2.12 -3.81
CA ASP A 235 -19.34 2.74 -4.54
C ASP A 235 -19.18 2.42 -6.03
N GLY A 236 -20.19 2.74 -6.85
CA GLY A 236 -20.09 2.57 -8.30
C GLY A 236 -18.91 3.34 -8.90
N ALA A 237 -18.51 2.97 -10.13
CA ALA A 237 -17.43 3.62 -10.87
C ALA A 237 -16.05 3.56 -10.16
N ASN A 238 -15.72 2.44 -9.51
CA ASN A 238 -14.39 2.23 -8.91
C ASN A 238 -14.02 3.26 -7.82
N LEU A 239 -15.01 3.83 -7.14
CA LEU A 239 -14.84 4.85 -6.11
C LEU A 239 -14.87 4.23 -4.70
N LEU A 240 -13.98 4.71 -3.83
CA LEU A 240 -14.12 4.58 -2.39
C LEU A 240 -14.77 5.84 -1.82
N ARG A 241 -16.04 5.74 -1.41
CA ARG A 241 -16.79 6.85 -0.83
C ARG A 241 -16.68 6.84 0.69
N ALA A 242 -16.44 8.00 1.29
CA ALA A 242 -16.45 8.16 2.73
C ALA A 242 -17.85 8.02 3.30
N GLU A 243 -17.98 7.24 4.37
CA GLU A 243 -19.20 7.12 5.17
C GLU A 243 -19.07 7.84 6.51
N ALA A 244 -17.86 7.86 7.08
CA ALA A 244 -17.56 8.58 8.30
C ALA A 244 -16.14 9.15 8.27
N LEU A 245 -15.96 10.29 8.94
CA LEU A 245 -14.67 10.90 9.21
C LEU A 245 -14.59 11.21 10.71
N LEU A 246 -13.67 10.55 11.40
CA LEU A 246 -13.43 10.71 12.82
C LEU A 246 -12.25 11.67 13.01
N PRO A 247 -12.45 12.89 13.54
CA PRO A 247 -11.38 13.85 13.73
C PRO A 247 -10.61 13.60 15.04
N GLY A 248 -9.31 13.86 15.03
CA GLY A 248 -8.50 13.96 16.25
C GLY A 248 -8.76 15.27 16.97
N HIS A 249 -8.59 15.26 18.30
CA HIS A 249 -8.92 16.42 19.15
C HIS A 249 -7.70 17.25 19.58
N GLN A 250 -6.52 16.63 19.67
CA GLN A 250 -5.31 17.29 20.14
C GLN A 250 -4.39 17.68 18.97
N LEU A 251 -3.96 18.93 18.96
CA LEU A 251 -2.99 19.45 18.00
C LEU A 251 -1.72 18.59 18.00
N SER A 252 -1.25 18.23 16.80
CA SER A 252 -0.06 17.42 16.57
C SER A 252 -0.06 16.02 17.21
N SER A 253 -1.22 15.50 17.63
CA SER A 253 -1.33 14.14 18.20
C SER A 253 -1.17 13.03 17.18
N ALA A 254 -1.24 13.35 15.89
CA ALA A 254 -1.17 12.39 14.79
C ALA A 254 -2.28 11.32 14.86
N PHE A 255 -3.51 11.72 15.23
CA PHE A 255 -4.64 10.80 15.28
C PHE A 255 -4.85 10.10 13.93
N GLY A 256 -4.91 8.76 13.94
CA GLY A 256 -4.91 7.94 12.72
C GLY A 256 -3.52 7.50 12.23
N HIS A 257 -2.45 7.74 12.99
CA HIS A 257 -1.11 7.25 12.65
C HIS A 257 -1.03 5.71 12.56
N ALA A 258 -1.75 5.01 13.44
CA ALA A 258 -1.88 3.55 13.43
C ALA A 258 -3.35 3.18 13.66
N LEU A 259 -3.76 2.06 13.06
CA LEU A 259 -5.11 1.52 13.14
C LEU A 259 -5.06 0.03 13.44
N ALA A 260 -6.05 -0.44 14.17
CA ALA A 260 -6.36 -1.84 14.34
C ALA A 260 -7.88 -1.96 14.48
N LEU A 261 -8.46 -2.91 13.75
CA LEU A 261 -9.88 -3.19 13.83
C LEU A 261 -10.13 -4.53 14.52
N LEU A 262 -11.00 -4.51 15.53
CA LEU A 262 -11.31 -5.68 16.35
C LEU A 262 -12.74 -5.58 16.89
N ASP A 263 -13.44 -6.70 16.91
CA ASP A 263 -14.67 -6.88 17.67
C ASP A 263 -14.29 -7.20 19.13
N LEU A 264 -14.44 -6.20 20.00
CA LEU A 264 -14.02 -6.30 21.41
C LEU A 264 -15.09 -6.92 22.30
N ASN A 265 -16.36 -6.85 21.92
CA ASN A 265 -17.52 -7.28 22.70
C ASN A 265 -18.24 -8.49 22.10
N SER A 266 -17.71 -9.05 21.00
CA SER A 266 -18.22 -10.25 20.34
C SER A 266 -19.65 -10.12 19.83
N ASP A 267 -20.05 -8.92 19.38
CA ASP A 267 -21.41 -8.66 18.86
C ASP A 267 -21.51 -8.68 17.33
N GLY A 268 -20.40 -8.81 16.62
CA GLY A 268 -20.34 -9.02 15.16
C GLY A 268 -20.27 -7.75 14.33
#